data_AF-A0A2R8M8R4-F1
#
_entry.id   AF-A0A2R8M8R4-F1
#
_cell.length_a   1.000
_cell.length_b   1.000
_cell.length_c   1.000
_cell.angle_alpha   90.00
_cell.angle_beta   90.00
_cell.angle_gamma   90.00
#
_symmetry.space_group_name_H-M   'P 1'
#
loop_
_entity.id
_entity.type
_entity.pdbx_description
1 polymer ?
#
loop_
_entity_poly.entity_id
_entity_poly.type
_entity_poly.pdbx_seq_one_letter_code
_entity_poly.pdbx_strand_id
1 'polypeptide(L)'
;MVATVALETGDSGNRHRFQLELEFVQCLAILAQRGYFKDKAFVNYLKYLLYWKDPEYAKYLKYPQCLHMLELLQYEHFRKELVNAQCAKFIDEQQILHWQHYSRKRMRLQQALAEQQQQNNTSGK
;
A
#
# COMPACT_ATOMS: atom_id res chain seq x y z
N MET A 1 -9.66 -29.46 28.87
CA MET A 1 -10.08 -28.07 28.56
C MET A 1 -8.92 -27.10 28.28
N VAL A 2 -7.64 -27.48 28.43
CA VAL A 2 -6.50 -26.56 28.23
C VAL A 2 -6.04 -26.43 26.77
N ALA A 3 -6.30 -27.45 25.92
CA ALA A 3 -5.88 -27.44 24.52
C ALA A 3 -6.69 -26.50 23.60
N THR A 4 -7.94 -26.18 23.96
CA THR A 4 -8.81 -25.32 23.14
C THR A 4 -8.40 -23.83 23.22
N VAL A 5 -7.88 -23.37 24.36
CA VAL A 5 -7.46 -21.97 24.59
C VAL A 5 -6.16 -21.61 23.86
N ALA A 6 -5.28 -22.57 23.60
CA ALA A 6 -4.00 -22.32 22.91
C ALA A 6 -4.16 -22.10 21.40
N LEU A 7 -5.19 -22.69 20.78
CA LEU A 7 -5.48 -22.50 19.35
C LEU A 7 -6.15 -21.14 19.08
N GLU A 8 -6.94 -20.62 20.02
CA GLU A 8 -7.63 -19.32 19.88
C GLU A 8 -6.69 -18.12 20.07
N THR A 9 -5.67 -18.28 20.92
CA THR A 9 -4.65 -17.24 21.16
C THR A 9 -3.64 -17.13 20.01
N GLY A 10 -3.31 -18.25 19.36
CA GLY A 10 -2.45 -18.27 18.17
C GLY A 10 -3.07 -17.62 16.93
N ASP A 11 -4.37 -17.85 16.67
CA ASP A 11 -5.07 -17.22 15.53
C ASP A 11 -5.28 -15.71 15.75
N SER A 12 -5.60 -15.32 16.99
CA SER A 12 -5.74 -13.92 17.38
C SER A 12 -4.42 -13.14 17.26
N GLY A 13 -3.30 -13.76 17.67
CA GLY A 13 -1.97 -13.16 17.54
C GLY A 13 -1.51 -13.01 16.08
N ASN A 14 -1.73 -14.04 15.25
CA ASN A 14 -1.42 -13.97 13.82
C ASN A 14 -2.30 -12.95 13.09
N ARG A 15 -3.59 -12.87 13.44
CA ARG A 15 -4.51 -11.87 12.87
C ARG A 15 -4.12 -10.45 13.27
N HIS A 16 -3.73 -10.25 14.52
CA HIS A 16 -3.25 -8.96 15.00
C HIS A 16 -1.95 -8.54 14.28
N ARG A 17 -0.99 -9.48 14.13
CA ARG A 17 0.25 -9.21 13.39
C ARG A 17 -0.03 -8.85 11.93
N PHE A 18 -0.90 -9.59 11.26
CA PHE A 18 -1.32 -9.29 9.88
C PHE A 18 -1.91 -7.88 9.75
N GLN A 19 -2.76 -7.49 10.70
CA GLN A 19 -3.40 -6.18 10.69
C GLN A 19 -2.40 -5.05 10.96
N LEU A 20 -1.45 -5.27 11.87
CA LEU A 20 -0.34 -4.34 12.11
C LEU A 20 0.54 -4.19 10.85
N GLU A 21 0.91 -5.30 10.20
CA GLU A 21 1.68 -5.29 8.96
C GLU A 21 0.92 -4.54 7.85
N LEU A 22 -0.39 -4.77 7.73
CA LEU A 22 -1.27 -4.10 6.77
C LEU A 22 -1.32 -2.59 6.98
N GLU A 23 -1.51 -2.14 8.23
CA GLU A 23 -1.53 -0.72 8.59
C GLU A 23 -0.15 -0.09 8.40
N PHE A 24 0.89 -0.80 8.81
CA PHE A 24 2.27 -0.36 8.66
C PHE A 24 2.63 -0.12 7.19
N VAL A 25 2.30 -1.05 6.30
CA VAL A 25 2.57 -0.90 4.86
C VAL A 25 1.84 0.32 4.29
N GLN A 26 0.60 0.56 4.70
CA GLN A 26 -0.16 1.73 4.26
C GLN A 26 0.41 3.06 4.80
N CYS A 27 1.00 3.03 5.99
CA CYS A 27 1.65 4.19 6.61
C CYS A 27 3.10 4.41 6.14
N LEU A 28 3.70 3.48 5.38
CA LEU A 28 5.10 3.59 4.93
C LEU A 28 5.39 4.90 4.19
N ALA A 29 4.43 5.39 3.40
CA ALA A 29 4.61 6.64 2.66
C ALA A 29 4.85 7.85 3.57
N ILE A 30 4.17 7.90 4.71
CA ILE A 30 4.29 8.99 5.70
C ILE A 30 5.51 8.75 6.61
N LEU A 31 5.73 7.50 7.01
CA LEU A 31 6.91 7.12 7.82
C LEU A 31 8.21 7.35 7.06
N ALA A 32 8.17 7.31 5.74
CA ALA A 32 9.37 7.45 4.94
C ALA A 32 10.06 8.80 5.11
N GLN A 33 9.27 9.82 5.38
CA GLN A 33 9.72 11.19 5.64
C GLN A 33 10.45 11.33 6.99
N ARG A 34 10.34 10.35 7.90
CA ARG A 34 10.91 10.42 9.26
C ARG A 34 12.31 9.82 9.39
N GLY A 35 12.90 9.31 8.31
CA GLY A 35 14.34 8.98 8.25
C GLY A 35 14.77 7.67 8.95
N TYR A 36 13.86 6.72 9.18
CA TYR A 36 14.15 5.48 9.91
C TYR A 36 14.86 4.37 9.09
N PHE A 37 15.11 4.56 7.79
CA PHE A 37 15.57 3.47 6.89
C PHE A 37 17.08 3.21 6.82
N LYS A 38 17.84 3.61 7.84
CA LYS A 38 19.29 3.40 7.87
C LYS A 38 19.69 2.02 8.39
N ASP A 39 18.83 1.38 9.18
CA ASP A 39 19.11 0.09 9.79
C ASP A 39 18.89 -1.07 8.81
N LYS A 40 19.90 -1.94 8.71
CA LYS A 40 19.88 -3.14 7.86
C LYS A 40 18.80 -4.14 8.30
N ALA A 41 18.53 -4.25 9.60
CA ALA A 41 17.46 -5.11 10.09
C ALA A 41 16.09 -4.66 9.55
N PHE A 42 15.86 -3.35 9.52
CA PHE A 42 14.64 -2.76 8.98
C PHE A 42 14.50 -2.96 7.48
N VAL A 43 15.60 -2.88 6.71
CA VAL A 43 15.58 -3.17 5.27
C VAL A 43 15.20 -4.63 4.99
N ASN A 44 15.69 -5.57 5.81
CA ASN A 44 15.29 -6.96 5.69
C ASN A 44 13.80 -7.15 6.00
N TYR A 45 13.25 -6.38 6.94
CA TYR A 45 11.82 -6.38 7.21
C TYR A 45 11.01 -5.80 6.03
N LEU A 46 11.48 -4.74 5.37
CA LEU A 46 10.85 -4.24 4.14
C LEU A 46 10.87 -5.27 3.02
N LYS A 47 11.91 -6.10 2.91
CA LYS A 47 11.93 -7.23 1.96
C LYS A 47 10.90 -8.29 2.30
N TYR A 48 10.75 -8.61 3.59
CA TYR A 48 9.70 -9.52 4.04
C TYR A 48 8.31 -8.99 3.61
N LEU A 49 8.03 -7.71 3.80
CA LEU A 49 6.75 -7.09 3.41
C LEU A 49 6.46 -7.09 1.90
N LEU A 50 7.38 -7.50 1.02
CA LEU A 50 7.10 -7.62 -0.41
C LEU A 50 6.04 -8.68 -0.73
N TYR A 51 5.73 -9.60 0.20
CA TYR A 51 4.64 -10.57 0.03
C TYR A 51 3.27 -9.88 -0.15
N TRP A 52 3.11 -8.63 0.32
CA TRP A 52 1.90 -7.83 0.11
C TRP A 52 1.61 -7.50 -1.36
N LYS A 53 2.60 -7.70 -2.24
CA LYS A 53 2.45 -7.54 -3.69
C LYS A 53 1.68 -8.70 -4.34
N ASP A 54 1.66 -9.87 -3.71
CA ASP A 54 0.91 -11.01 -4.24
C ASP A 54 -0.60 -10.72 -4.19
N PRO A 55 -1.34 -11.08 -5.26
CA PRO A 55 -2.76 -10.71 -5.40
C PRO A 55 -3.65 -11.24 -4.26
N GLU A 56 -3.23 -12.33 -3.62
CA GLU A 56 -3.92 -12.93 -2.48
C GLU A 56 -3.98 -11.98 -1.26
N TYR A 57 -2.94 -11.16 -1.07
CA TYR A 57 -2.81 -10.21 0.03
C TYR A 57 -3.11 -8.76 -0.40
N ALA A 58 -2.75 -8.39 -1.63
CA ALA A 58 -2.94 -7.05 -2.17
C ALA A 58 -4.40 -6.59 -2.14
N LYS A 59 -5.36 -7.53 -2.22
CA LYS A 59 -6.81 -7.24 -2.13
C LYS A 59 -7.24 -6.55 -0.83
N TYR A 60 -6.46 -6.69 0.24
CA TYR A 60 -6.75 -6.07 1.54
C TYR A 60 -6.21 -4.63 1.65
N LEU A 61 -5.36 -4.19 0.72
CA LEU A 61 -4.81 -2.84 0.73
C LEU A 61 -5.82 -1.82 0.22
N LYS A 62 -6.15 -0.83 1.07
CA LYS A 62 -7.03 0.29 0.65
C LYS A 62 -6.31 1.29 -0.25
N TYR A 63 -4.98 1.36 -0.12
CA TYR A 63 -4.14 2.38 -0.72
C TYR A 63 -3.05 1.73 -1.59
N PRO A 64 -3.32 1.36 -2.84
CA PRO A 64 -2.37 0.63 -3.67
C PRO A 64 -1.04 1.37 -3.91
N GLN A 65 -1.01 2.70 -3.76
CA GLN A 65 0.21 3.49 -3.88
C GLN A 65 1.30 3.12 -2.86
N CYS A 66 0.93 2.51 -1.73
CA CYS A 66 1.90 2.07 -0.73
C CYS A 66 2.85 0.98 -1.25
N LEU A 67 2.39 0.12 -2.18
CA LEU A 67 3.23 -0.91 -2.81
C LEU A 67 4.33 -0.28 -3.67
N HIS A 68 4.00 0.80 -4.38
CA HIS A 68 4.99 1.53 -5.16
C HIS A 68 6.06 2.16 -4.26
N MET A 69 5.66 2.73 -3.13
CA MET A 69 6.61 3.23 -2.14
C MET A 69 7.48 2.11 -1.57
N LEU A 70 6.89 0.95 -1.26
CA LEU A 70 7.61 -0.21 -0.75
C LEU A 70 8.69 -0.69 -1.74
N GLU A 71 8.40 -0.67 -3.04
CA GLU A 71 9.38 -0.98 -4.10
C GLU A 71 10.51 0.06 -4.15
N LEU A 72 10.17 1.35 -4.10
CA LEU A 72 11.17 2.43 -4.11
C LEU A 72 12.10 2.34 -2.90
N LEU A 73 11.58 1.99 -1.73
CA LEU A 73 12.35 1.80 -0.51
C LEU A 73 13.36 0.64 -0.57
N GLN A 74 13.23 -0.30 -1.52
CA GLN A 74 14.25 -1.33 -1.69
C GLN A 74 15.57 -0.75 -2.18
N TYR A 75 15.50 0.31 -2.98
CA TYR A 75 16.68 0.98 -3.52
C TYR A 75 17.40 1.80 -2.44
N GLU A 76 18.69 1.51 -2.26
CA GLU A 76 19.51 2.19 -1.25
C GLU A 76 19.66 3.69 -1.54
N HIS A 77 19.80 4.07 -2.81
CA HIS A 77 19.89 5.47 -3.22
C HIS A 77 18.63 6.24 -2.82
N PHE A 78 17.45 5.67 -3.08
CA PHE A 78 16.17 6.28 -2.71
C PHE A 78 16.03 6.46 -1.19
N ARG A 79 16.44 5.45 -0.40
CA ARG A 79 16.47 5.56 1.08
C ARG A 79 17.39 6.67 1.59
N LYS A 80 18.51 6.92 0.91
CA LYS A 80 19.43 8.02 1.26
C LYS A 80 18.82 9.36 0.91
N GLU A 81 18.22 9.49 -0.28
CA GLU A 81 17.55 10.71 -0.73
C GLU A 81 16.32 11.07 0.12
N LEU A 82 15.63 10.09 0.70
CA LEU A 82 14.50 10.32 1.62
C LEU A 82 14.86 11.08 2.90
N VAL A 83 16.14 11.08 3.30
CA VAL A 83 16.62 11.90 4.43
C VAL A 83 16.63 13.40 4.04
N ASN A 84 16.66 13.71 2.75
CA ASN A 84 16.57 15.08 2.26
C ASN A 84 15.12 15.59 2.38
N ALA A 85 14.94 16.66 3.16
CA ALA A 85 13.65 17.33 3.36
C ALA A 85 12.98 17.79 2.05
N GLN A 86 13.75 18.15 1.02
CA GLN A 86 13.18 18.54 -0.28
C GLN A 86 12.58 17.34 -1.03
N CYS A 87 13.22 16.18 -0.96
CA CYS A 87 12.70 14.94 -1.55
C CYS A 87 11.43 14.50 -0.81
N ALA A 88 11.44 14.54 0.52
CA ALA A 88 10.26 14.24 1.34
C ALA A 88 9.07 15.15 1.03
N LYS A 89 9.31 16.46 0.88
CA LYS A 89 8.29 17.45 0.50
C LYS A 89 7.75 17.19 -0.92
N PHE A 90 8.62 16.88 -1.87
CA PHE A 90 8.21 16.53 -3.23
C PHE A 90 7.29 15.30 -3.24
N ILE A 91 7.64 14.25 -2.51
CA ILE A 91 6.81 13.04 -2.38
C ILE A 91 5.42 13.39 -1.80
N ASP A 92 5.38 14.24 -0.78
CA ASP A 92 4.12 14.70 -0.17
C ASP A 92 3.25 15.47 -1.16
N GLU A 93 3.84 16.43 -1.88
CA GLU A 93 3.16 17.19 -2.94
C GLU A 93 2.63 16.26 -4.04
N GLN A 94 3.43 15.29 -4.49
CA GLN A 94 2.98 14.29 -5.47
C GLN A 94 1.82 13.44 -4.95
N GLN A 95 1.84 13.08 -3.67
CA GLN A 95 0.79 12.28 -3.04
C GLN A 95 -0.52 13.07 -2.91
N ILE A 96 -0.45 14.35 -2.54
CA ILE A 96 -1.59 15.27 -2.49
C ILE A 96 -2.18 15.48 -3.89
N LEU A 97 -1.34 15.78 -4.89
CA LEU A 97 -1.78 15.94 -6.28
C LEU A 97 -2.46 14.67 -6.79
N HIS A 98 -1.87 13.51 -6.52
CA HIS A 98 -2.48 12.23 -6.87
C HIS A 98 -3.89 12.12 -6.27
N TRP A 99 -4.08 12.38 -4.97
CA TRP A 99 -5.39 12.30 -4.33
C TRP A 99 -6.40 13.31 -4.89
N GLN A 100 -5.98 14.55 -5.17
CA GLN A 100 -6.85 15.59 -5.73
C GLN A 100 -7.39 15.22 -7.11
N HIS A 101 -6.57 14.59 -7.94
CA HIS A 101 -6.95 14.21 -9.30
C HIS A 101 -7.54 12.79 -9.40
N TYR A 102 -7.19 11.89 -8.49
CA TYR A 102 -7.60 10.49 -8.51
C TYR A 102 -9.11 10.33 -8.43
N SER A 103 -9.79 11.05 -7.54
CA SER A 103 -11.25 10.97 -7.41
C SER A 103 -11.98 11.34 -8.72
N ARG A 104 -11.56 12.43 -9.36
CA ARG A 104 -12.15 12.90 -10.64
C ARG A 104 -11.83 11.96 -11.80
N LYS A 105 -10.59 11.45 -11.87
CA LYS A 105 -10.19 10.48 -12.90
C LYS A 105 -10.98 9.17 -12.77
N ARG A 106 -11.21 8.70 -11.54
CA ARG A 106 -11.95 7.46 -11.28
C ARG A 106 -13.43 7.58 -11.64
N MET A 107 -14.08 8.70 -11.33
CA MET A 107 -15.46 9.00 -11.76
C MET A 107 -15.60 8.94 -13.28
N ARG A 108 -14.68 9.58 -14.03
CA ARG A 108 -14.71 9.56 -15.50
C ARG A 108 -14.53 8.16 -16.08
N LEU A 109 -13.61 7.36 -15.51
CA LEU A 109 -13.41 5.97 -15.92
C LEU A 109 -14.66 5.12 -15.69
N GLN A 110 -15.32 5.28 -14.53
CA GLN A 110 -16.56 4.57 -14.23
C GLN A 110 -17.70 4.96 -15.17
N GLN A 111 -17.83 6.25 -15.51
CA GLN A 111 -18.79 6.73 -16.51
C GLN A 111 -18.53 6.12 -17.89
N ALA A 112 -17.29 6.15 -18.38
CA ALA A 112 -16.93 5.56 -19.66
C ALA A 112 -17.19 4.04 -19.72
N LEU A 113 -16.94 3.31 -18.63
CA LEU A 113 -17.26 1.89 -18.51
C LEU A 113 -18.78 1.62 -18.55
N ALA A 114 -19.58 2.47 -17.89
CA ALA A 114 -21.03 2.36 -17.91
C ALA A 114 -21.62 2.67 -19.30
N GLU A 115 -21.08 3.68 -19.99
CA GLU A 115 -21.46 4.03 -21.37
C GLU A 115 -21.13 2.89 -22.36
N GLN A 116 -19.97 2.26 -22.23
CA GLN A 116 -19.60 1.08 -23.04
C GLN A 116 -20.53 -0.10 -22.81
N GLN A 117 -20.92 -0.37 -21.55
CA GLN A 117 -21.86 -1.46 -21.24
C GLN A 117 -23.25 -1.20 -21.84
N GLN A 118 -23.72 0.05 -21.84
CA GLN A 118 -25.00 0.40 -22.46
C GLN A 118 -24.96 0.23 -23.98
N GLN A 119 -23.90 0.67 -24.66
CA GLN A 119 -23.74 0.51 -26.11
C GLN A 119 -23.63 -0.96 -26.55
N ASN A 120 -22.95 -1.79 -25.75
CA ASN A 120 -22.82 -3.21 -26.05
C ASN A 120 -24.15 -3.96 -25.87
N ASN A 121 -25.00 -3.51 -24.92
CA ASN A 121 -26.31 -4.12 -24.66
C ASN A 121 -27.39 -3.65 -25.65
N THR A 122 -27.23 -2.49 -26.28
CA THR A 122 -28.12 -2.00 -27.36
C THR A 122 -27.73 -2.53 -28.74
N SER A 123 -26.47 -2.88 -28.98
CA SER A 123 -26.01 -3.45 -30.26
C SER A 123 -26.23 -4.97 -30.39
N GLY A 124 -26.54 -5.65 -29.28
CA GLY A 124 -26.84 -7.09 -29.24
C GLY A 124 -28.33 -7.43 -29.30
N LYS A 125 -29.21 -6.47 -29.59
CA LYS A 125 -30.64 -6.67 -29.83
C LYS A 125 -31.00 -6.41 -31.28
#